data_AF-A0A949MWC2-F1
#
_entry.id   AF-A0A949MWC2-F1
#
_cell.length_a   1.000
_cell.length_b   1.000
_cell.length_c   1.000
_cell.angle_alpha   90.00
_cell.angle_beta   90.00
_cell.angle_gamma   90.00
#
_symmetry.space_group_name_H-M   'P 1'
#
loop_
_entity.id
_entity.type
_entity.pdbx_description
1 polymer ?
#
loop_
_entity_poly.entity_id
_entity_poly.type
_entity_poly.pdbx_seq_one_letter_code
_entity_poly.pdbx_strand_id
1 'polypeptide(L)' 'MESEDYGALTALLVEAANDLCGGRIVSALEGGYEVGALKDCTRNHLKALQQ' A
#
# COMPACT_ATOMS: atom_id res chain seq x y z
N MET A 1 12.40 -7.19 1.47
CA MET A 1 11.34 -6.40 0.83
C MET A 1 11.92 -5.03 0.62
N GLU A 2 11.83 -4.55 -0.60
CA GLU A 2 12.23 -3.20 -0.99
C GLU A 2 11.00 -2.26 -0.96
N SER A 3 11.24 -0.96 -1.09
CA SER A 3 10.16 0.03 -0.97
C SER A 3 9.08 -0.12 -2.05
N GLU A 4 9.45 -0.64 -3.21
CA GLU A 4 8.61 -0.88 -4.39
C GLU A 4 7.64 -2.04 -4.16
N ASP A 5 8.04 -3.03 -3.35
CA ASP A 5 7.21 -4.21 -3.05
C ASP A 5 5.91 -3.78 -2.35
N TYR A 6 5.95 -2.73 -1.51
CA TYR A 6 4.75 -2.20 -0.85
C TYR A 6 3.75 -1.59 -1.83
N GLY A 7 4.23 -0.99 -2.93
CA GLY A 7 3.36 -0.52 -4.00
C GLY A 7 2.69 -1.69 -4.74
N ALA A 8 3.47 -2.71 -5.11
CA ALA A 8 2.96 -3.89 -5.80
C ALA A 8 1.92 -4.66 -4.97
N LEU A 9 2.20 -4.89 -3.67
CA LEU A 9 1.26 -5.52 -2.76
C LEU A 9 -0.04 -4.72 -2.60
N THR A 10 0.07 -3.38 -2.56
CA THR A 10 -1.11 -2.52 -2.45
C THR A 10 -1.96 -2.57 -3.71
N ALA A 11 -1.35 -2.60 -4.89
CA ALA A 11 -2.07 -2.71 -6.16
C ALA A 11 -2.90 -4.01 -6.22
N LEU A 12 -2.34 -5.13 -5.76
CA LEU A 12 -3.06 -6.40 -5.66
C LEU A 12 -4.28 -6.31 -4.71
N LEU A 13 -4.13 -5.60 -3.58
CA LEU A 13 -5.24 -5.39 -2.65
C LEU A 13 -6.33 -4.47 -3.21
N VAL A 14 -5.95 -3.43 -3.97
CA VAL A 14 -6.91 -2.55 -4.66
C VAL A 14 -7.68 -3.31 -5.73
N GLU A 15 -7.00 -4.13 -6.55
CA GLU A 15 -7.65 -5.00 -7.54
C GLU A 15 -8.65 -5.96 -6.86
N ALA A 16 -8.21 -6.66 -5.81
CA ALA A 16 -9.09 -7.53 -5.04
C ALA A 16 -10.27 -6.76 -4.41
N ALA A 17 -10.06 -5.53 -3.93
CA ALA A 17 -11.12 -4.72 -3.35
C ALA A 17 -12.16 -4.30 -4.41
N ASN A 18 -11.71 -3.95 -5.63
CA ASN A 18 -12.58 -3.64 -6.75
C ASN A 18 -13.49 -4.84 -7.08
N ASP A 19 -12.92 -6.04 -7.13
CA ASP A 19 -13.64 -7.27 -7.49
C ASP A 19 -14.57 -7.78 -6.38
N LEU A 20 -14.16 -7.70 -5.12
CA LEU A 20 -14.82 -8.40 -4.02
C LEU A 20 -15.68 -7.50 -3.14
N CYS A 21 -15.36 -6.20 -3.06
CA CYS A 21 -16.04 -5.27 -2.16
C CYS A 21 -16.29 -3.89 -2.79
N GLY A 22 -16.35 -3.79 -4.12
CA GLY A 22 -16.70 -2.54 -4.82
C GLY A 22 -15.74 -1.39 -4.50
N GLY A 23 -14.44 -1.69 -4.42
CA GLY A 23 -13.36 -0.73 -4.21
C GLY A 23 -13.20 -0.25 -2.77
N ARG A 24 -13.92 -0.83 -1.80
CA ARG A 24 -13.86 -0.41 -0.40
C ARG A 24 -12.65 -1.01 0.30
N ILE A 25 -11.62 -0.20 0.50
CA ILE A 25 -10.40 -0.56 1.25
C ILE A 25 -10.06 0.55 2.24
N VAL A 26 -9.61 0.16 3.45
CA VAL A 26 -9.10 1.08 4.46
C VAL A 26 -7.68 0.65 4.80
N SER A 27 -6.74 1.59 4.73
CA SER A 27 -5.36 1.39 5.15
C SER A 27 -5.12 2.02 6.51
N ALA A 28 -4.42 1.31 7.40
CA ALA A 28 -3.99 1.79 8.71
C ALA A 28 -2.49 1.53 8.87
N LEU A 29 -1.76 2.57 9.29
CA LEU A 29 -0.33 2.45 9.58
C LEU A 29 -0.13 1.68 10.89
N GLU A 30 0.69 0.62 10.85
CA GLU A 30 1.08 -0.17 12.01
C GLU A 30 2.49 0.22 12.48
N GLY A 31 3.51 -0.57 12.13
CA GLY A 31 4.91 -0.34 12.50
C GLY A 31 5.76 0.25 11.38
N GLY A 32 7.02 0.49 11.71
CA GLY A 32 8.02 1.06 10.79
C GLY A 32 8.97 1.96 11.59
N TYR A 33 10.19 1.47 11.83
CA TYR A 33 11.10 2.09 12.78
C TYR A 33 12.35 2.69 12.12
N GLU A 34 12.61 2.34 10.86
CA GLU A 34 13.59 3.01 10.03
C GLU A 34 12.86 4.10 9.23
N VAL A 35 13.12 5.36 9.56
CA VAL A 35 12.34 6.51 9.08
C VAL A 35 12.50 6.71 7.57
N GLY A 36 13.67 6.43 7.01
CA GLY A 36 13.93 6.55 5.57
C GLY A 36 13.08 5.57 4.76
N ALA A 37 13.19 4.30 5.09
CA ALA A 37 12.45 3.20 4.49
C ALA A 37 10.95 3.37 4.73
N LEU A 38 10.51 3.75 5.94
CA LEU A 38 9.10 3.99 6.22
C LEU A 38 8.52 5.05 5.27
N LYS A 39 9.25 6.15 5.06
CA LYS A 39 8.85 7.22 4.13
C LYS A 39 8.72 6.69 2.70
N ASP A 40 9.68 5.90 2.22
CA ASP A 40 9.67 5.39 0.84
C ASP A 40 8.60 4.28 0.63
N CYS A 41 8.48 3.33 1.57
CA CYS A 41 7.43 2.31 1.56
C CYS A 41 6.03 2.93 1.62
N THR A 42 5.79 3.89 2.53
CA THR A 42 4.48 4.55 2.67
C THR A 42 4.14 5.34 1.41
N ARG A 43 5.11 5.98 0.77
CA ARG A 43 4.91 6.70 -0.49
C ARG A 43 4.48 5.76 -1.62
N ASN A 44 5.13 4.62 -1.76
CA ASN A 44 4.76 3.64 -2.79
C ASN A 44 3.40 3.00 -2.51
N HIS A 45 3.10 2.68 -1.24
CA HIS A 45 1.77 2.24 -0.81
C HIS A 45 0.68 3.26 -1.18
N LEU A 46 0.83 4.53 -0.78
CA LEU A 46 -0.18 5.56 -1.06
C LEU A 46 -0.36 5.84 -2.55
N LYS A 47 0.72 5.81 -3.34
CA LYS A 47 0.62 5.95 -4.80
C LYS A 47 -0.22 4.84 -5.43
N ALA A 48 -0.03 3.59 -4.98
CA ALA A 48 -0.80 2.46 -5.48
C ALA A 48 -2.25 2.47 -4.97
N LEU A 49 -2.49 2.97 -3.75
CA LEU A 49 -3.83 3.10 -3.17
C LEU A 49 -4.70 4.17 -3.87
N GLN A 50 -4.07 5.14 -4.54
CA GLN A 50 -4.75 6.26 -5.23
C GLN A 50 -4.97 6.01 -6.74
N GLN A 51 -4.62 4.83 -7.25
CA GLN A 51 -4.89 4.42 -8.63
C GLN A 51 -6.24 3.74 -8.74
#